data_AF-A0A9P1CP61-F1
#
_entry.id   AF-A0A9P1CP61-F1
#
_cell.length_a   1.000
_cell.length_b   1.000
_cell.length_c   1.000
_cell.angle_alpha   90.00
_cell.angle_beta   90.00
_cell.angle_gamma   90.00
#
_symmetry.space_group_name_H-M   'P 1'
#
loop_
_entity.id
_entity.type
_entity.pdbx_description
1 polymer ?
#
loop_
_entity_poly.entity_id
_entity_poly.type
_entity_poly.pdbx_seq_one_letter_code
_entity_poly.pdbx_strand_id
1 'polypeptide(L)'
;MAYMVCWTTTNRGISPLCHHVSTSRRLGIMTPEEISDDELDAADAGLTHLEKRLRMSSCMEVVKQHTGKRPKEVEHVVAETMRLGDLSEFDAKNYLFHTWLAKCYHNIRQEEAQLFGAQEMPRSRVQQLFSGSLQRFSEKQLEVLNELLREDGAVGPEVEVLGKKLSQQGAGFAIALAAAFLSAGLLLFLTWRLLSARRKGLRRRGTGEKQIH
;
A
#
# COMPACT_ATOMS: atom_id res chain seq x y z
N MET A 1 -15.34 5.89 -23.49
CA MET A 1 -14.56 7.04 -23.98
C MET A 1 -13.13 6.86 -23.48
N ALA A 2 -12.17 6.83 -24.39
CA ALA A 2 -10.75 6.54 -24.13
C ALA A 2 -9.93 7.83 -24.24
N TYR A 3 -8.85 7.95 -23.46
CA TYR A 3 -7.92 9.07 -23.54
C TYR A 3 -6.47 8.66 -23.18
N MET A 4 -5.54 9.54 -23.54
CA MET A 4 -4.12 9.28 -23.84
C MET A 4 -3.26 10.29 -23.06
N VAL A 5 -2.40 9.81 -22.15
CA VAL A 5 -1.46 10.65 -21.39
C VAL A 5 -0.05 10.51 -21.97
N CYS A 6 0.53 11.62 -22.43
CA CYS A 6 1.93 11.74 -22.80
C CYS A 6 2.70 12.44 -21.68
N TRP A 7 3.73 11.79 -21.12
CA TRP A 7 4.74 12.46 -20.32
C TRP A 7 5.95 12.80 -21.20
N THR A 8 6.36 14.07 -21.20
CA THR A 8 7.60 14.49 -21.85
C THR A 8 8.78 14.20 -20.93
N THR A 9 9.51 13.11 -21.20
CA THR A 9 10.86 12.95 -20.67
C THR A 9 11.78 13.97 -21.36
N THR A 10 12.24 14.97 -20.62
CA THR A 10 13.30 15.87 -21.05
C THR A 10 14.56 15.08 -21.43
N ASN A 11 15.10 15.43 -22.61
CA ASN A 11 16.44 15.12 -23.12
C ASN A 11 16.77 13.65 -23.44
N ARG A 12 16.13 13.11 -24.47
CA ARG A 12 16.78 12.46 -25.64
C ARG A 12 15.68 11.92 -26.56
N GLY A 13 15.64 12.41 -27.80
CA GLY A 13 14.57 12.17 -28.76
C GLY A 13 14.31 10.68 -29.03
N ILE A 14 13.32 10.13 -28.35
CA ILE A 14 12.72 8.82 -28.63
C ILE A 14 11.20 9.01 -28.60
N SER A 15 10.54 8.51 -29.65
CA SER A 15 9.10 8.64 -29.88
C SER A 15 8.23 8.11 -28.73
N PRO A 16 7.05 8.70 -28.48
CA PRO A 16 6.15 8.25 -27.42
C PRO A 16 5.54 6.88 -27.75
N LEU A 17 5.75 5.90 -26.86
CA LEU A 17 4.99 4.65 -26.84
C LEU A 17 3.68 4.87 -26.09
N CYS A 18 2.56 4.73 -26.80
CA CYS A 18 1.22 4.74 -26.21
C CYS A 18 0.75 3.29 -25.99
N HIS A 19 0.50 2.90 -24.74
CA HIS A 19 -0.08 1.59 -24.43
C HIS A 19 -1.58 1.72 -24.14
N HIS A 20 -2.36 0.88 -24.81
CA HIS A 20 -3.80 0.76 -24.67
C HIS A 20 -4.10 -0.21 -23.51
N VAL A 21 -4.60 0.28 -22.37
CA VAL A 21 -4.99 -0.59 -21.24
C VAL A 21 -6.47 -0.94 -21.34
N SER A 22 -6.75 -2.17 -21.77
CA SER A 22 -8.10 -2.75 -21.80
C SER A 22 -8.36 -3.50 -20.50
N THR A 23 -9.19 -2.95 -19.61
CA THR A 23 -9.55 -3.57 -18.33
C THR A 23 -10.77 -4.46 -18.51
N SER A 24 -10.58 -5.77 -18.57
CA SER A 24 -11.64 -6.74 -18.32
C SER A 24 -11.08 -8.03 -17.72
N ARG A 25 -11.11 -8.12 -16.39
CA ARG A 25 -11.28 -9.39 -15.69
C ARG A 25 -11.74 -9.15 -14.25
N ARG A 26 -12.99 -9.54 -13.99
CA ARG A 26 -13.56 -9.73 -12.66
C ARG A 26 -12.74 -10.80 -11.93
N LEU A 27 -12.06 -10.43 -10.86
CA LEU A 27 -11.68 -11.37 -9.82
C LEU A 27 -12.72 -11.23 -8.71
N GLY A 28 -13.68 -12.16 -8.69
CA GLY A 28 -14.55 -12.38 -7.54
C GLY A 28 -13.72 -13.02 -6.44
N ILE A 29 -13.22 -12.20 -5.52
CA ILE A 29 -12.55 -12.64 -4.29
C ILE A 29 -13.36 -12.03 -3.15
N MET A 30 -13.82 -12.88 -2.23
CA MET A 30 -14.57 -12.48 -1.03
C MET A 30 -13.82 -11.37 -0.30
N THR A 31 -14.45 -10.21 -0.18
CA THR A 31 -13.94 -9.03 0.50
C THR A 31 -13.89 -9.28 2.01
N PRO A 32 -12.83 -8.88 2.73
CA PRO A 32 -12.93 -8.66 4.18
C PRO A 32 -13.88 -7.48 4.38
N GLU A 33 -14.46 -7.36 5.57
CA GLU A 33 -15.29 -6.22 5.97
C GLU A 33 -14.77 -4.93 5.35
N GLU A 34 -15.51 -4.42 4.35
CA GLU A 34 -15.23 -3.12 3.78
C GLU A 34 -15.38 -2.13 4.93
N ILE A 35 -14.25 -1.61 5.42
CA ILE A 35 -14.25 -0.52 6.41
C ILE A 35 -15.16 0.55 5.84
N SER A 36 -16.21 0.87 6.59
CA SER A 36 -17.25 1.78 6.12
C SER A 36 -16.68 3.19 5.97
N ASP A 37 -17.26 4.01 5.10
CA ASP A 37 -16.85 5.41 4.96
C ASP A 37 -17.00 6.17 6.28
N ASP A 38 -17.99 5.82 7.11
CA ASP A 38 -18.18 6.40 8.44
C ASP A 38 -17.02 6.10 9.40
N GLU A 39 -16.46 4.87 9.35
CA GLU A 39 -15.28 4.50 10.13
C GLU A 39 -14.02 5.23 9.64
N LEU A 40 -13.90 5.48 8.33
CA LEU A 40 -12.79 6.25 7.77
C LEU A 40 -12.91 7.74 8.10
N ASP A 41 -14.13 8.28 8.07
CA ASP A 41 -14.43 9.67 8.43
C ASP A 41 -14.20 9.94 9.93
N ALA A 42 -14.21 8.90 10.78
CA ALA A 42 -13.93 9.05 12.21
C ALA A 42 -12.54 9.65 12.49
N ALA A 43 -11.56 9.46 11.59
CA ALA A 43 -10.22 10.04 11.71
C ALA A 43 -10.21 11.58 11.65
N ASP A 44 -11.25 12.20 11.09
CA ASP A 44 -11.36 13.65 10.92
C ASP A 44 -12.72 14.26 11.28
N ALA A 45 -13.59 13.50 11.97
CA ALA A 45 -14.95 13.89 12.33
C ALA A 45 -15.08 15.21 13.12
N GLY A 46 -14.00 15.67 13.77
CA GLY A 46 -13.96 16.93 14.53
C GLY A 46 -13.19 18.07 13.86
N LEU A 47 -12.69 17.88 12.63
CA LEU A 47 -11.85 18.87 11.96
C LEU A 47 -12.66 19.75 11.02
N THR A 48 -12.33 21.04 11.01
CA THR A 48 -12.77 21.96 9.96
C THR A 48 -12.18 21.56 8.62
N HIS A 49 -12.82 21.99 7.52
CA HIS A 49 -12.30 21.71 6.17
C HIS A 49 -10.87 22.24 5.96
N LEU A 50 -10.54 23.41 6.50
CA LEU A 50 -9.16 23.96 6.47
C LEU A 50 -8.17 23.05 7.19
N GLU A 51 -8.55 22.50 8.34
CA GLU A 51 -7.71 21.56 9.10
C GLU A 51 -7.51 20.23 8.38
N LYS A 52 -8.55 19.72 7.71
CA LYS A 52 -8.43 18.52 6.85
C LYS A 52 -7.46 18.77 5.70
N ARG A 53 -7.56 19.93 5.04
CA ARG A 53 -6.64 20.34 3.98
C ARG A 53 -5.20 20.47 4.47
N LEU A 54 -4.98 21.12 5.62
CA LEU A 54 -3.66 21.24 6.25
C LEU A 54 -3.07 19.87 6.60
N ARG A 55 -3.91 18.95 7.11
CA ARG A 55 -3.47 17.58 7.41
C ARG A 55 -3.07 16.83 6.15
N MET A 56 -3.89 16.90 5.11
CA MET A 56 -3.64 16.24 3.83
C MET A 56 -2.37 16.78 3.15
N SER A 57 -2.20 18.11 3.07
CA SER A 57 -1.01 18.73 2.47
C SER A 57 0.27 18.39 3.26
N SER A 58 0.21 18.42 4.59
CA SER A 58 1.32 17.99 5.44
C SER A 58 1.71 16.55 5.15
N CYS A 59 0.72 15.66 5.01
CA CYS A 59 0.99 14.26 4.68
C CYS A 59 1.54 14.06 3.27
N MET A 60 1.12 14.86 2.27
CA MET A 60 1.73 14.83 0.93
C MET A 60 3.23 15.11 1.00
N GLU A 61 3.63 16.12 1.76
CA GLU A 61 5.04 16.45 1.92
C GLU A 61 5.82 15.44 2.78
N VAL A 62 5.22 14.87 3.83
CA VAL A 62 5.84 13.77 4.59
C VAL A 62 6.09 12.57 3.68
N VAL A 63 5.12 12.18 2.85
CA VAL A 63 5.26 11.06 1.90
C VAL A 63 6.38 11.36 0.90
N LYS A 64 6.41 12.55 0.30
CA LYS A 64 7.44 12.98 -0.64
C LYS A 64 8.85 12.96 -0.02
N GLN A 65 9.00 13.44 1.21
CA GLN A 65 10.27 13.35 1.93
C GLN A 65 10.65 11.90 2.27
N HIS A 66 9.66 11.07 2.64
CA HIS A 66 9.88 9.67 2.96
C HIS A 66 10.37 8.88 1.74
N THR A 67 9.71 9.07 0.59
CA THR A 67 10.08 8.41 -0.68
C THR A 67 11.44 8.89 -1.18
N GLY A 68 11.70 10.20 -1.13
CA GLY A 68 12.95 10.80 -1.57
C GLY A 68 14.17 10.37 -0.76
N LYS A 69 14.01 10.10 0.55
CA LYS A 69 15.09 9.60 1.42
C LYS A 69 15.41 8.11 1.21
N ARG A 70 14.53 7.35 0.52
CA ARG A 70 14.63 5.89 0.41
C ARG A 70 14.35 5.37 -1.02
N PRO A 71 15.03 5.89 -2.06
CA PRO A 71 14.70 5.58 -3.45
C PRO A 71 14.78 4.08 -3.76
N LYS A 72 15.79 3.37 -3.23
CA LYS A 72 15.95 1.93 -3.45
C LYS A 72 14.84 1.08 -2.81
N GLU A 73 14.35 1.49 -1.64
CA GLU A 73 13.23 0.80 -0.98
C GLU A 73 11.95 1.01 -1.79
N VAL A 74 11.73 2.24 -2.25
CA VAL A 74 10.59 2.58 -3.13
C VAL A 74 10.63 1.78 -4.43
N GLU A 75 11.78 1.74 -5.11
CA GLU A 75 11.97 0.94 -6.34
C GLU A 75 11.63 -0.53 -6.12
N HIS A 76 12.09 -1.12 -5.01
CA HIS A 76 11.80 -2.51 -4.66
C HIS A 76 10.30 -2.73 -4.42
N VAL A 77 9.65 -1.84 -3.66
CA VAL A 77 8.20 -1.95 -3.37
C VAL A 77 7.37 -1.75 -4.64
N VAL A 78 7.75 -0.82 -5.52
CA VAL A 78 7.10 -0.61 -6.82
C VAL A 78 7.25 -1.85 -7.70
N ALA A 79 8.45 -2.39 -7.83
CA ALA A 79 8.69 -3.60 -8.64
C ALA A 79 7.87 -4.80 -8.14
N GLU A 80 7.78 -4.98 -6.82
CA GLU A 80 6.97 -6.04 -6.23
C GLU A 80 5.46 -5.81 -6.45
N THR A 81 5.01 -4.56 -6.35
CA THR A 81 3.61 -4.19 -6.62
C THR A 81 3.23 -4.42 -8.09
N MET A 82 4.11 -4.04 -9.03
CA MET A 82 3.95 -4.34 -10.46
C MET A 82 3.83 -5.84 -10.70
N ARG A 83 4.75 -6.62 -10.12
CA ARG A 83 4.81 -8.09 -10.29
C ARG A 83 3.55 -8.79 -9.78
N LEU A 84 3.05 -8.36 -8.63
CA LEU A 84 1.91 -8.99 -7.97
C LEU A 84 0.57 -8.58 -8.59
N GLY A 85 0.47 -7.35 -9.12
CA GLY A 85 -0.78 -6.75 -9.56
C GLY A 85 -0.95 -6.65 -11.06
N ASP A 86 0.06 -7.06 -11.83
CA ASP A 86 0.13 -6.84 -13.28
C ASP A 86 -0.11 -5.36 -13.62
N LEU A 87 0.50 -4.49 -12.81
CA LEU A 87 0.35 -3.04 -12.90
C LEU A 87 1.49 -2.42 -13.69
N SER A 88 1.17 -1.32 -14.39
CA SER A 88 2.22 -0.46 -14.94
C SER A 88 3.06 0.16 -13.82
N GLU A 89 4.29 0.57 -14.12
CA GLU A 89 5.13 1.27 -13.14
C GLU A 89 4.45 2.55 -12.62
N PHE A 90 3.73 3.24 -13.49
CA PHE A 90 2.95 4.42 -13.15
C PHE A 90 1.84 4.11 -12.15
N ASP A 91 1.04 3.07 -12.42
CA ASP A 91 -0.05 2.66 -11.52
C ASP A 91 0.48 2.16 -10.18
N ALA A 92 1.60 1.41 -10.18
CA ALA A 92 2.25 0.94 -8.97
C ALA A 92 2.79 2.09 -8.11
N LYS A 93 3.38 3.12 -8.72
CA LYS A 93 3.81 4.34 -8.02
C LYS A 93 2.63 5.11 -7.45
N ASN A 94 1.56 5.29 -8.23
CA ASN A 94 0.34 5.96 -7.75
C ASN A 94 -0.31 5.19 -6.60
N TYR A 95 -0.40 3.87 -6.73
CA TYR A 95 -0.91 2.99 -5.68
C TYR A 95 -0.10 3.15 -4.37
N LEU A 96 1.22 3.12 -4.48
CA LEU A 96 2.11 3.28 -3.33
C LEU A 96 1.96 4.66 -2.68
N PHE A 97 1.91 5.72 -3.49
CA PHE A 97 1.70 7.07 -3.02
C PHE A 97 0.37 7.21 -2.28
N HIS A 98 -0.74 6.77 -2.88
CA HIS A 98 -2.06 6.81 -2.25
C HIS A 98 -2.09 6.00 -0.95
N THR A 99 -1.48 4.81 -0.94
CA THR A 99 -1.42 3.95 0.24
C THR A 99 -0.68 4.66 1.39
N TRP A 100 0.49 5.22 1.13
CA TRP A 100 1.26 5.93 2.15
C TRP A 100 0.59 7.22 2.59
N LEU A 101 -0.06 7.94 1.67
CA LEU A 101 -0.78 9.15 2.00
C LEU A 101 -1.97 8.87 2.91
N ALA A 102 -2.76 7.84 2.61
CA ALA A 102 -3.88 7.44 3.47
C ALA A 102 -3.41 7.01 4.85
N LYS A 103 -2.34 6.20 4.93
CA LYS A 103 -1.74 5.83 6.22
C LYS A 103 -1.28 7.05 7.01
N CYS A 104 -0.60 8.00 6.36
CA CYS A 104 -0.19 9.23 7.03
C CYS A 104 -1.41 10.00 7.55
N TYR A 105 -2.41 10.22 6.70
CA TYR A 105 -3.57 11.05 7.03
C TYR A 105 -4.34 10.51 8.25
N HIS A 106 -4.51 9.19 8.33
CA HIS A 106 -5.22 8.55 9.42
C HIS A 106 -4.40 8.41 10.71
N ASN A 107 -3.06 8.45 10.61
CA ASN A 107 -2.17 8.28 11.77
C ASN A 107 -1.56 9.59 12.30
N ILE A 108 -1.57 10.68 11.53
CA ILE A 108 -1.00 11.97 11.94
C ILE A 108 -1.96 12.69 12.90
N ARG A 109 -1.41 13.26 13.97
CA ARG A 109 -2.19 14.09 14.90
C ARG A 109 -2.35 15.49 14.33
N GLN A 110 -3.43 16.19 14.68
CA GLN A 110 -3.68 17.53 14.17
C GLN A 110 -2.56 18.52 14.52
N GLU A 111 -2.07 18.47 15.76
CA GLU A 111 -0.95 19.28 16.24
C GLU A 111 0.33 19.04 15.43
N GLU A 112 0.58 17.79 15.02
CA GLU A 112 1.74 17.43 14.20
C GLU A 112 1.63 18.00 12.79
N ALA A 113 0.42 17.98 12.20
CA ALA A 113 0.18 18.62 10.92
C ALA A 113 0.32 20.15 10.98
N GLN A 114 -0.16 20.78 12.06
CA GLN A 114 -0.03 22.23 12.25
C GLN A 114 1.42 22.68 12.44
N LEU A 115 2.24 21.86 13.10
CA LEU A 115 3.65 22.15 13.34
C LEU A 115 4.57 21.65 12.21
N PHE A 116 4.02 21.03 11.17
CA PHE A 116 4.80 20.52 10.05
C PHE A 116 5.55 21.66 9.35
N GLY A 117 6.85 21.46 9.10
CA GLY A 117 7.74 22.49 8.55
C GLY A 117 8.34 23.45 9.59
N ALA A 118 7.67 23.66 10.73
CA ALA A 118 8.22 24.42 11.86
C ALA A 118 9.06 23.52 12.80
N GLN A 119 8.69 22.25 12.93
CA GLN A 119 9.40 21.27 13.76
C GLN A 119 9.72 20.00 12.97
N GLU A 120 10.94 19.48 13.14
CA GLU A 120 11.31 18.20 12.52
C GLU A 120 10.65 17.05 13.28
N MET A 121 9.88 16.23 12.55
CA MET A 121 9.26 15.04 13.12
C MET A 121 10.30 13.95 13.36
N PRO A 122 10.36 13.34 14.56
CA PRO A 122 11.30 12.26 14.84
C PRO A 122 11.15 11.08 13.87
N ARG A 123 12.27 10.47 13.45
CA ARG A 123 12.25 9.35 12.48
C ARG A 123 11.38 8.17 12.93
N SER A 124 11.37 7.86 14.22
CA SER A 124 10.51 6.83 14.80
C SER A 124 9.02 7.17 14.64
N ARG A 125 8.66 8.45 14.81
CA ARG A 125 7.29 8.93 14.60
C ARG A 125 6.89 8.85 13.12
N VAL A 126 7.79 9.23 12.20
CA VAL A 126 7.55 9.07 10.75
C VAL A 126 7.30 7.61 10.38
N GLN A 127 8.06 6.66 10.95
CA GLN A 127 7.81 5.23 10.71
C GLN A 127 6.44 4.77 11.20
N GLN A 128 5.98 5.29 12.34
CA GLN A 128 4.66 4.98 12.87
C GLN A 128 3.53 5.47 11.94
N LEU A 129 3.69 6.63 11.28
CA LEU A 129 2.71 7.13 10.31
C LEU A 129 2.44 6.16 9.15
N PHE A 130 3.42 5.36 8.77
CA PHE A 130 3.32 4.40 7.66
C PHE A 130 3.10 2.95 8.12
N SER A 131 3.02 2.73 9.43
CA SER A 131 2.72 1.44 10.03
C SER A 131 1.21 1.15 10.06
N GLY A 132 0.82 -0.09 10.33
CA GLY A 132 -0.59 -0.48 10.42
C GLY A 132 -1.19 -1.01 9.12
N SER A 133 -2.48 -1.32 9.20
CA SER A 133 -3.28 -1.87 8.10
C SER A 133 -3.36 -0.89 6.92
N LEU A 134 -3.63 -1.44 5.74
CA LEU A 134 -3.85 -0.63 4.56
C LEU A 134 -5.20 0.07 4.70
N GLN A 135 -5.20 1.38 4.57
CA GLN A 135 -6.40 2.20 4.67
C GLN A 135 -6.61 2.92 3.35
N ARG A 136 -7.87 2.95 2.91
CA ARG A 136 -8.31 3.77 1.80
C ARG A 136 -8.80 5.12 2.35
N PHE A 137 -9.04 6.07 1.46
CA PHE A 137 -9.75 7.29 1.81
C PHE A 137 -11.27 7.06 1.71
N SER A 138 -12.04 7.76 2.55
CA SER A 138 -13.47 7.95 2.31
C SER A 138 -13.70 8.87 1.10
N GLU A 139 -14.93 8.94 0.61
CA GLU A 139 -15.25 9.87 -0.48
C GLU A 139 -14.94 11.34 -0.13
N LYS A 140 -15.27 11.78 1.09
CA LYS A 140 -15.02 13.16 1.55
C LYS A 140 -13.53 13.47 1.68
N GLN A 141 -12.74 12.50 2.10
CA GLN A 141 -11.27 12.65 2.20
C GLN A 141 -10.64 12.71 0.81
N LEU A 142 -11.17 11.97 -0.17
CA LEU A 142 -10.75 12.07 -1.57
C LEU A 142 -11.07 13.42 -2.18
N GLU A 143 -12.20 14.04 -1.84
CA GLU A 143 -12.53 15.39 -2.29
C GLU A 143 -11.47 16.39 -1.85
N VAL A 144 -11.08 16.37 -0.57
CA VAL A 144 -10.00 17.22 -0.02
C VAL A 144 -8.68 16.99 -0.76
N LEU A 145 -8.32 15.74 -1.03
CA LEU A 145 -7.11 15.42 -1.79
C LEU A 145 -7.17 15.96 -3.23
N ASN A 146 -8.29 15.76 -3.91
CA ASN A 146 -8.47 16.19 -5.29
C ASN A 146 -8.44 17.72 -5.43
N GLU A 147 -9.01 18.45 -4.47
CA GLU A 147 -8.89 19.92 -4.41
C GLU A 147 -7.41 20.35 -4.35
N LEU A 148 -6.64 19.78 -3.42
CA LEU A 148 -5.21 20.10 -3.28
C LEU A 148 -4.41 19.77 -4.54
N LEU A 149 -4.67 18.61 -5.14
CA LEU A 149 -3.98 18.20 -6.36
C LEU A 149 -4.32 19.08 -7.57
N ARG A 150 -5.56 19.61 -7.63
CA ARG A 150 -5.94 20.61 -8.64
C ARG A 150 -5.24 21.94 -8.44
N GLU A 151 -5.08 22.37 -7.18
CA GLU A 151 -4.39 23.62 -6.84
C GLU A 151 -2.88 23.57 -7.10
N ASP A 152 -2.25 22.43 -6.82
CA ASP A 152 -0.82 22.20 -7.08
C ASP A 152 -0.49 22.03 -8.57
N GLY A 153 -1.51 22.11 -9.45
CA GLY A 153 -1.37 21.89 -10.89
C GLY A 153 -1.03 20.44 -11.26
N ALA A 154 -1.17 19.50 -10.31
CA ALA A 154 -0.74 18.11 -10.42
C ALA A 154 -1.77 17.19 -11.12
N VAL A 155 -3.01 17.66 -11.33
CA VAL A 155 -4.11 16.82 -11.86
C VAL A 155 -4.81 17.48 -13.04
N GLY A 156 -4.66 16.85 -14.21
CA GLY A 156 -5.69 16.86 -15.25
C GLY A 156 -6.80 15.84 -14.92
N PRO A 157 -8.00 15.95 -15.51
CA PRO A 157 -9.21 15.20 -15.12
C PRO A 157 -9.10 13.66 -15.11
N GLU A 158 -8.03 13.08 -15.66
CA GLU A 158 -7.81 11.64 -15.78
C GLU A 158 -7.19 10.99 -14.53
N VAL A 159 -6.40 11.74 -13.76
CA VAL A 159 -5.74 11.25 -12.52
C VAL A 159 -6.75 11.08 -11.39
N GLU A 160 -7.81 11.89 -11.40
CA GLU A 160 -8.92 11.86 -10.43
C GLU A 160 -9.69 10.51 -10.46
N VAL A 161 -9.78 9.89 -11.64
CA VAL A 161 -10.44 8.59 -11.84
C VAL A 161 -9.53 7.44 -11.40
N LEU A 162 -8.22 7.55 -11.60
CA LEU A 162 -7.23 6.55 -11.19
C LEU A 162 -7.09 6.48 -9.66
N GLY A 163 -7.06 7.62 -8.97
CA GLY A 163 -7.01 7.66 -7.50
C GLY A 163 -8.21 6.97 -6.84
N LYS A 164 -9.43 7.17 -7.37
CA LYS A 164 -10.64 6.47 -6.90
C LYS A 164 -10.58 4.96 -7.12
N LYS A 165 -10.10 4.50 -8.28
CA LYS A 165 -9.98 3.07 -8.59
C LYS A 165 -8.90 2.37 -7.78
N LEU A 166 -7.74 3.01 -7.58
CA LEU A 166 -6.62 2.45 -6.81
C LEU A 166 -6.93 2.41 -5.30
N SER A 167 -7.64 3.42 -4.78
CA SER A 167 -8.15 3.45 -3.40
C SER A 167 -9.07 2.25 -3.10
N GLN A 168 -9.93 1.87 -4.05
CA GLN A 168 -10.79 0.69 -3.93
C GLN A 168 -10.03 -0.64 -4.08
N GLN A 169 -8.95 -0.68 -4.88
CA GLN A 169 -8.15 -1.90 -5.09
C GLN A 169 -7.22 -2.26 -3.90
N GLY A 170 -6.82 -1.29 -3.07
CA GLY A 170 -5.88 -1.52 -1.98
C GLY A 170 -6.34 -2.50 -0.90
N ALA A 171 -7.65 -2.57 -0.63
CA ALA A 171 -8.18 -3.55 0.31
C ALA A 171 -7.98 -4.98 -0.23
N GLY A 172 -8.42 -5.24 -1.46
CA GLY A 172 -8.35 -6.56 -2.11
C GLY A 172 -6.92 -7.13 -2.25
N PHE A 173 -5.95 -6.26 -2.52
CA PHE A 173 -4.58 -6.67 -2.82
C PHE A 173 -3.75 -7.01 -1.57
N ALA A 174 -3.93 -6.27 -0.48
CA ALA A 174 -3.24 -6.52 0.79
C ALA A 174 -3.57 -7.90 1.39
N ILE A 175 -4.79 -8.39 1.16
CA ILE A 175 -5.26 -9.68 1.67
C ILE A 175 -4.69 -10.83 0.84
N ALA A 176 -4.56 -10.66 -0.48
CA ALA A 176 -3.94 -11.66 -1.34
C ALA A 176 -2.49 -11.95 -0.89
N LEU A 177 -1.77 -10.90 -0.45
CA LEU A 177 -0.45 -11.03 0.15
C LEU A 177 -0.50 -11.77 1.49
N ALA A 178 -1.39 -11.37 2.41
CA ALA A 178 -1.52 -12.03 3.72
C ALA A 178 -1.90 -13.52 3.62
N ALA A 179 -2.81 -13.86 2.71
CA ALA A 179 -3.24 -15.24 2.46
C ALA A 179 -2.12 -16.11 1.88
N ALA A 180 -1.27 -15.55 1.00
CA ALA A 180 -0.10 -16.25 0.45
C ALA A 180 0.94 -16.56 1.54
N PHE A 181 1.19 -15.64 2.47
CA PHE A 181 2.10 -15.87 3.59
C PHE A 181 1.57 -16.91 4.60
N LEU A 182 0.27 -16.89 4.91
CA LEU A 182 -0.34 -17.86 5.83
C LEU A 182 -0.33 -19.28 5.26
N SER A 183 -0.60 -19.43 3.96
CA SER A 183 -0.57 -20.74 3.29
C SER A 183 0.86 -21.29 3.13
N ALA A 184 1.85 -20.45 2.82
CA ALA A 184 3.26 -20.87 2.79
C ALA A 184 3.77 -21.28 4.19
N GLY A 185 3.41 -20.54 5.23
CA GLY A 185 3.75 -20.86 6.62
C GLY A 185 3.14 -22.18 7.10
N LEU A 186 1.88 -22.46 6.74
CA LEU A 186 1.19 -23.70 7.07
C LEU A 186 1.87 -24.92 6.40
N LEU A 187 2.24 -24.80 5.12
CA LEU A 187 2.93 -25.88 4.40
C LEU A 187 4.32 -26.16 4.97
N LEU A 188 5.07 -25.14 5.36
CA LEU A 188 6.36 -25.30 6.05
C LEU A 188 6.19 -25.94 7.43
N PHE A 189 5.16 -25.57 8.18
CA PHE A 189 4.86 -26.18 9.48
C PHE A 189 4.46 -27.66 9.36
N LEU A 190 3.62 -27.99 8.37
CA LEU A 190 3.18 -29.37 8.12
C LEU A 190 4.34 -30.26 7.65
N THR A 191 5.19 -29.77 6.74
CA THR A 191 6.38 -30.50 6.29
C THR A 191 7.38 -30.72 7.43
N TRP A 192 7.59 -29.72 8.29
CA TRP A 192 8.40 -29.85 9.51
C TRP A 192 7.82 -30.89 10.49
N ARG A 193 6.51 -30.86 10.74
CA ARG A 193 5.80 -31.84 11.59
C ARG A 193 5.94 -33.27 11.05
N LEU A 194 5.81 -33.47 9.73
CA LEU A 194 5.97 -34.77 9.09
C LEU A 194 7.41 -35.30 9.18
N LEU A 195 8.41 -34.43 8.96
CA LEU A 195 9.83 -34.77 9.07
C LEU A 195 10.24 -35.11 10.52
N SER A 196 9.73 -34.35 11.49
CA SER A 196 10.02 -34.59 12.91
C SER A 196 9.34 -35.85 13.46
N ALA A 197 8.17 -36.24 12.94
CA ALA A 197 7.52 -37.51 13.27
C ALA A 197 8.32 -38.72 12.75
N ARG A 198 8.87 -38.67 11.53
CA ARG A 198 9.73 -39.73 10.98
C ARG A 198 11.01 -39.95 11.80
N ARG A 199 11.64 -38.87 12.28
CA ARG A 199 12.85 -38.98 13.13
C ARG A 199 12.58 -39.66 14.47
N LYS A 200 11.38 -39.50 15.06
CA LYS A 200 11.02 -40.17 16.32
C LYS A 200 10.72 -41.67 16.13
N GLY A 201 10.20 -42.07 14.96
CA GLY A 201 9.96 -43.49 14.62
C GLY A 201 11.24 -44.31 14.45
N LEU A 202 12.29 -43.73 13.85
CA LEU A 202 13.58 -44.41 13.66
C LEU A 202 14.37 -44.61 14.95
N ARG A 203 14.15 -43.77 15.99
CA ARG A 203 14.88 -43.88 17.26
C ARG A 203 14.37 -44.97 18.19
N ARG A 204 13.17 -45.53 17.95
CA ARG A 204 12.58 -46.63 18.76
C ARG A 204 12.92 -48.03 18.25
N ARG A 205 13.62 -48.17 17.13
CA ARG A 205 13.95 -49.49 16.53
C ARG A 205 15.36 -50.01 16.85
N GLY A 206 16.14 -49.30 17.68
CA GLY A 206 17.56 -49.59 17.91
C GLY A 206 17.94 -50.14 19.29
N THR A 207 17.01 -50.43 20.19
CA THR A 207 17.31 -50.89 21.56
C THR A 207 16.59 -52.19 21.90
N GLY A 208 16.80 -53.22 21.09
CA GLY A 208 16.16 -54.52 21.30
C GLY A 208 17.02 -55.68 20.80
N GLU A 209 18.35 -55.63 20.98
CA GLU A 209 19.17 -56.80 20.71
C GLU A 209 20.42 -56.81 21.58
N LYS A 210 20.38 -57.64 22.63
CA LYS A 210 21.45 -58.51 23.16
C LYS A 210 21.33 -58.70 24.68
N GLN A 211 20.66 -59.78 25.05
CA GLN A 211 21.08 -60.61 26.16
C GLN A 211 20.63 -62.04 25.86
N ILE A 212 21.55 -62.83 25.31
CA ILE A 212 21.48 -64.29 25.33
C ILE A 212 22.74 -64.75 26.05
N HIS A 213 22.49 -65.54 27.09
CA HIS A 213 23.43 -66.20 27.98
C HIS A 213 24.36 -67.18 27.26
#